data_AF-A0A961UY79-F1
#
_entry.id   AF-A0A961UY79-F1
#
_cell.length_a   1.000
_cell.length_b   1.000
_cell.length_c   1.000
_cell.angle_alpha   90.00
_cell.angle_beta   90.00
_cell.angle_gamma   90.00
#
_symmetry.space_group_name_H-M   'P 1'
#
loop_
_entity.id
_entity.type
_entity.pdbx_description
1 polymer ?
#
loop_
_entity_poly.entity_id
_entity_poly.type
_entity_poly.pdbx_seq_one_letter_code
_entity_poly.pdbx_strand_id
1 'polypeptide(L)'
;MKIKRDEITAAIAHYEKALEQARADLSHINAAITIFDASAERMGVAPYMDIHRIFARGETIRLCKEALASGPMNTRQLAVYIIEAKGLDKTDRVLAKAVAARIIHAIRQQERRGLIVRTTMVRGVCVWALP
;
A
#
# COMPACT_ATOMS: atom_id res chain seq x y z
N MET A 1 -2.46 -42.19 -29.71
CA MET A 1 -2.72 -40.74 -29.82
C MET A 1 -4.07 -40.27 -29.24
N LYS A 2 -5.13 -41.09 -29.14
CA LYS A 2 -6.42 -40.65 -28.56
C LYS A 2 -6.38 -40.35 -27.06
N ILE A 3 -5.79 -41.24 -26.25
CA ILE A 3 -5.71 -41.10 -24.77
C ILE A 3 -5.11 -39.75 -24.36
N LYS A 4 -4.00 -39.33 -24.98
CA LYS A 4 -3.35 -38.05 -24.64
C LYS A 4 -4.18 -36.83 -25.05
N ARG A 5 -4.94 -36.93 -26.15
CA ARG A 5 -5.88 -35.89 -26.56
C ARG A 5 -7.03 -35.78 -25.55
N ASP A 6 -7.57 -36.89 -25.09
CA ASP A 6 -8.68 -36.91 -24.13
C ASP A 6 -8.24 -36.35 -22.75
N GLU A 7 -7.02 -36.68 -22.30
CA GLU A 7 -6.41 -36.08 -21.11
C GLU A 7 -6.27 -34.56 -21.23
N ILE A 8 -5.79 -34.06 -22.38
CA ILE A 8 -5.63 -32.62 -22.62
C ILE A 8 -7.00 -31.93 -22.63
N THR A 9 -8.00 -32.51 -23.29
CA THR A 9 -9.37 -31.97 -23.33
C THR A 9 -9.98 -31.89 -21.93
N ALA A 10 -9.79 -32.94 -21.12
CA ALA A 10 -10.27 -32.96 -19.73
C ALA A 10 -9.56 -31.90 -18.86
N ALA A 11 -8.25 -31.71 -19.04
CA ALA A 11 -7.50 -30.67 -18.35
C ALA A 11 -7.96 -29.26 -18.73
N ILE A 12 -8.23 -29.01 -20.02
CA ILE A 12 -8.78 -27.72 -20.50
C ILE A 12 -10.13 -27.45 -19.82
N ALA A 13 -11.06 -28.40 -19.85
CA ALA A 13 -12.37 -28.24 -19.23
C ALA A 13 -12.29 -27.98 -17.71
N HIS A 14 -11.33 -28.63 -17.04
CA HIS A 14 -11.07 -28.38 -15.62
C HIS A 14 -10.59 -26.94 -15.37
N TYR A 15 -9.64 -26.46 -16.16
CA TYR A 15 -9.11 -25.10 -16.02
C TYR A 15 -10.13 -24.02 -16.39
N GLU A 16 -10.99 -24.26 -17.38
CA GLU A 16 -12.09 -23.36 -17.72
C GLU A 16 -13.07 -23.21 -16.55
N LYS A 17 -13.44 -24.33 -15.91
CA LYS A 17 -14.29 -24.30 -14.71
C LYS A 17 -13.63 -23.57 -13.54
N ALA A 18 -12.33 -23.78 -13.33
CA ALA A 18 -11.58 -23.07 -12.30
C ALA A 18 -11.52 -21.55 -12.59
N LEU A 19 -11.39 -21.17 -13.86
CA LEU A 19 -11.41 -19.78 -14.30
C LEU A 19 -12.78 -19.13 -14.07
N GLU A 20 -13.87 -19.83 -14.36
CA GLU A 20 -15.23 -19.36 -14.06
C GLU A 20 -15.44 -19.15 -12.56
N GLN A 21 -15.00 -20.10 -11.73
CA GLN A 21 -15.08 -19.95 -10.28
C GLN A 21 -14.29 -18.74 -9.77
N ALA A 22 -13.05 -18.54 -10.23
CA ALA A 22 -12.24 -17.40 -9.85
C ALA A 22 -12.87 -16.06 -10.27
N ARG A 23 -13.55 -16.01 -11.43
CA ARG A 23 -14.30 -14.82 -11.87
C ARG A 23 -15.51 -14.54 -10.97
N ALA A 24 -16.24 -15.58 -10.55
CA ALA A 24 -17.36 -15.43 -9.63
C ALA A 24 -16.89 -14.92 -8.25
N ASP A 25 -15.82 -15.50 -7.72
CA ASP A 25 -15.23 -15.07 -6.44
C ASP A 25 -14.77 -13.61 -6.50
N LEU A 26 -14.13 -13.19 -7.59
CA LEU A 26 -13.72 -11.80 -7.81
C LEU A 26 -14.94 -10.87 -7.88
N SER A 27 -16.02 -11.27 -8.54
CA SER A 27 -17.26 -10.51 -8.60
C SER A 27 -17.87 -10.33 -7.20
N HIS A 28 -17.88 -11.38 -6.39
CA HIS A 28 -18.40 -11.31 -5.02
C HIS A 28 -17.56 -10.38 -4.14
N ILE A 29 -16.23 -10.45 -4.23
CA ILE A 29 -15.32 -9.55 -3.50
C ILE A 29 -15.56 -8.10 -3.93
N ASN A 30 -15.66 -7.82 -5.22
CA ASN A 30 -15.93 -6.46 -5.73
C ASN A 30 -17.27 -5.92 -5.25
N ALA A 31 -18.31 -6.76 -5.23
CA ALA A 31 -19.62 -6.38 -4.69
C ALA A 31 -19.53 -6.05 -3.19
N ALA A 32 -18.81 -6.86 -2.40
CA ALA A 32 -18.59 -6.59 -0.98
C ALA A 32 -17.85 -5.27 -0.77
N ILE A 33 -16.75 -5.02 -1.50
CA ILE A 33 -16.00 -3.76 -1.45
C ILE A 33 -16.93 -2.57 -1.74
N THR A 34 -17.73 -2.65 -2.80
CA THR A 34 -18.66 -1.58 -3.18
C THR A 34 -19.69 -1.30 -2.08
N ILE A 35 -20.22 -2.34 -1.43
CA ILE A 35 -21.16 -2.18 -0.31
C ILE A 35 -20.50 -1.50 0.88
N PHE A 36 -19.27 -1.88 1.22
CA PHE A 36 -18.53 -1.28 2.33
C PHE A 36 -18.11 0.17 2.04
N ASP A 37 -17.68 0.47 0.82
CA ASP A 37 -17.34 1.84 0.39
C ASP A 37 -18.58 2.75 0.42
N ALA A 38 -19.72 2.29 -0.12
CA ALA A 38 -20.99 3.04 -0.09
C ALA A 38 -21.58 3.18 1.33
N SER A 39 -21.22 2.28 2.25
CA SER A 39 -21.60 2.39 3.66
C SER A 39 -20.71 3.40 4.39
N ALA A 40 -19.42 3.43 4.09
CA ALA A 40 -18.49 4.40 4.66
C ALA A 40 -18.83 5.84 4.24
N GLU A 41 -19.15 6.06 2.96
CA GLU A 41 -19.60 7.37 2.44
C GLU A 41 -20.85 7.89 3.18
N ARG A 42 -21.82 7.00 3.46
CA ARG A 42 -23.04 7.34 4.21
C ARG A 42 -22.80 7.62 5.69
N MET A 43 -21.76 7.04 6.27
CA MET A 43 -21.44 7.22 7.69
C MET A 43 -20.51 8.42 7.94
N GLY A 44 -20.07 9.15 6.89
CA GLY A 44 -19.09 10.23 7.01
C GLY A 44 -17.72 9.76 7.52
N VAL A 45 -17.52 8.45 7.60
CA VAL A 45 -16.25 7.81 7.91
C VAL A 45 -15.54 7.72 6.57
N ALA A 46 -14.39 8.37 6.42
CA ALA A 46 -13.57 8.19 5.22
C ALA A 46 -13.47 6.67 4.96
N PRO A 47 -13.91 6.17 3.79
CA PRO A 47 -13.80 4.75 3.45
C PRO A 47 -12.41 4.33 3.86
N TYR A 48 -12.28 3.19 4.55
CA TYR A 48 -11.00 2.65 5.00
C TYR A 48 -10.11 2.52 3.76
N MET A 49 -9.46 3.63 3.41
CA MET A 49 -9.18 3.94 2.03
C MET A 49 -8.15 2.93 1.64
N ASP A 50 -8.37 2.26 0.51
CA ASP A 50 -7.38 1.40 -0.08
C ASP A 50 -6.04 2.17 -0.06
N ILE A 51 -5.16 1.82 0.88
CA ILE A 51 -3.91 2.55 1.13
C ILE A 51 -3.06 2.51 -0.14
N HIS A 52 -3.33 1.54 -1.03
CA HIS A 52 -2.73 1.45 -2.35
C HIS A 52 -3.21 2.54 -3.32
N ARG A 53 -4.42 3.09 -3.15
CA ARG A 53 -4.99 4.19 -3.96
C ARG A 53 -4.79 5.58 -3.36
N ILE A 54 -4.42 5.69 -2.08
CA ILE A 54 -4.16 7.00 -1.42
C ILE A 54 -2.97 7.72 -2.08
N PHE A 55 -1.97 6.98 -2.56
CA PHE A 55 -0.73 7.56 -3.08
C PHE A 55 -0.57 7.34 -4.58
N ALA A 56 -0.44 8.41 -5.34
CA ALA A 56 -0.01 8.34 -6.73
C ALA A 56 1.41 7.77 -6.84
N ARG A 57 1.75 7.23 -8.02
CA ARG A 57 3.07 6.65 -8.28
C ARG A 57 4.17 7.68 -7.99
N GLY A 58 5.12 7.34 -7.13
CA GLY A 58 6.25 8.20 -6.76
C GLY A 58 5.91 9.31 -5.74
N GLU A 59 4.63 9.56 -5.46
CA GLU A 59 4.18 10.62 -4.55
C GLU A 59 4.70 10.42 -3.13
N THR A 60 4.68 9.18 -2.63
CA THR A 60 5.17 8.85 -1.28
C THR A 60 6.65 9.26 -1.10
N ILE A 61 7.52 8.99 -2.07
CA ILE A 61 8.94 9.37 -1.98
C ILE A 61 9.12 10.88 -2.13
N ARG A 62 8.33 11.53 -3.00
CA ARG A 62 8.34 12.99 -3.13
C ARG A 62 8.03 13.65 -1.78
N LEU A 63 6.95 13.23 -1.12
CA LEU A 63 6.55 13.73 0.20
C LEU A 63 7.58 13.40 1.29
N CYS A 64 8.20 12.22 1.26
CA CYS A 64 9.30 11.91 2.18
C CYS A 64 10.47 12.88 2.01
N LYS A 65 10.88 13.17 0.78
CA LYS A 65 12.00 14.11 0.50
C LYS A 65 11.64 15.54 0.90
N GLU A 66 10.40 15.94 0.65
CA GLU A 66 9.86 17.25 1.07
C GLU A 66 9.91 17.40 2.60
N ALA A 67 9.48 16.37 3.33
CA ALA A 67 9.59 16.34 4.79
C ALA A 67 11.05 16.41 5.27
N LEU A 68 11.95 15.67 4.62
CA LEU A 68 13.38 15.63 4.97
C LEU A 68 14.12 16.92 4.63
N ALA A 69 13.59 17.77 3.75
CA ALA A 69 14.15 19.09 3.47
C ALA A 69 14.08 20.02 4.70
N SER A 70 13.11 19.79 5.59
CA SER A 70 12.97 20.51 6.86
C SER A 70 13.89 19.97 7.97
N GLY A 71 14.62 18.88 7.71
CA GLY A 71 15.58 18.29 8.63
C GLY A 71 15.43 16.77 8.80
N PRO A 72 16.34 16.13 9.56
CA PRO A 72 16.32 14.69 9.76
C PRO A 72 15.07 14.22 10.50
N MET A 73 14.40 13.20 9.98
CA MET A 73 13.16 12.66 10.55
C MET A 73 13.19 11.13 10.64
N ASN A 74 12.56 10.59 11.67
CA ASN A 74 12.32 9.16 11.76
C ASN A 74 11.09 8.72 10.95
N THR A 75 10.95 7.41 10.71
CA THR A 75 9.86 6.84 9.91
C THR A 75 8.47 7.22 10.44
N ARG A 76 8.30 7.37 11.76
CA ARG A 76 6.99 7.74 12.34
C ARG A 76 6.65 9.20 12.04
N GLN A 77 7.62 10.10 12.15
CA GLN A 77 7.46 11.52 11.82
C GLN A 77 7.13 11.69 10.33
N LEU A 78 7.83 10.96 9.46
CA LEU A 78 7.53 10.95 8.03
C LEU A 78 6.11 10.46 7.73
N ALA A 79 5.64 9.41 8.41
CA ALA A 79 4.29 8.91 8.22
C ALA A 79 3.23 9.94 8.63
N VAL A 80 3.43 10.63 9.76
CA VAL A 80 2.52 11.70 10.22
C VAL A 80 2.51 12.86 9.22
N TYR A 81 3.67 13.30 8.76
CA TYR A 81 3.77 14.37 7.76
C TYR A 81 3.01 14.01 6.47
N ILE A 82 3.15 12.78 5.99
CA ILE A 82 2.47 12.31 4.78
C ILE A 82 0.95 12.27 4.96
N ILE A 83 0.47 11.87 6.14
CA ILE A 83 -0.96 11.84 6.48
C ILE A 83 -1.53 13.26 6.54
N GLU A 84 -0.82 14.19 7.18
CA GLU A 84 -1.20 15.61 7.22
C GLU A 84 -1.21 16.24 5.83
N ALA A 85 -0.17 15.98 5.01
CA ALA A 85 -0.09 16.48 3.64
C ALA A 85 -1.22 15.96 2.73
N LYS A 86 -1.83 14.82 3.10
CA LYS A 86 -2.99 14.24 2.42
C LYS A 86 -4.34 14.71 2.97
N GLY A 87 -4.36 15.53 4.01
CA GLY A 87 -5.59 15.96 4.69
C GLY A 87 -6.29 14.82 5.43
N LEU A 88 -5.56 13.77 5.81
CA LEU A 88 -6.07 12.63 6.55
C LEU A 88 -5.91 12.83 8.06
N ASP A 89 -6.66 12.08 8.86
CA ASP A 89 -6.59 12.17 10.31
C ASP A 89 -5.26 11.63 10.86
N LYS A 90 -4.42 12.54 11.35
CA LYS A 90 -3.14 12.22 12.00
C LYS A 90 -3.26 11.54 13.35
N THR A 91 -4.44 11.60 13.98
CA THR A 91 -4.71 10.94 15.26
C THR A 91 -5.04 9.46 15.10
N ASP A 92 -5.38 9.03 13.88
CA ASP A 92 -5.56 7.62 13.53
C ASP A 92 -4.22 6.87 13.59
N ARG A 93 -4.04 6.14 14.70
CA ARG A 93 -2.84 5.34 14.96
C ARG A 93 -2.72 4.13 14.03
N VAL A 94 -3.84 3.60 13.53
CA VAL A 94 -3.85 2.45 12.61
C VAL A 94 -3.35 2.91 11.25
N LEU A 95 -3.89 4.03 10.75
CA LEU A 95 -3.44 4.68 9.52
C LEU A 95 -1.94 5.05 9.60
N ALA A 96 -1.52 5.69 10.69
CA ALA A 96 -0.11 6.06 10.91
C ALA A 96 0.83 4.85 10.86
N LYS A 97 0.43 3.72 11.47
CA LYS A 97 1.23 2.48 11.45
C LYS A 97 1.29 1.86 10.06
N ALA A 98 0.17 1.85 9.33
CA ALA A 98 0.11 1.29 7.99
C ALA A 98 0.93 2.11 6.98
N VAL A 99 0.84 3.45 7.04
CA VAL A 99 1.67 4.36 6.24
C VAL A 99 3.16 4.18 6.59
N ALA A 100 3.52 4.12 7.88
CA ALA A 100 4.90 3.90 8.32
C ALA A 100 5.49 2.58 7.78
N ALA A 101 4.72 1.48 7.82
CA ALA A 101 5.15 0.19 7.28
C ALA A 101 5.33 0.23 5.75
N ARG A 102 4.49 0.98 5.04
CA ARG A 102 4.60 1.15 3.58
C ARG A 102 5.83 1.98 3.19
N ILE A 103 6.08 3.09 3.88
CA ILE A 103 7.20 3.99 3.51
C ILE A 103 8.57 3.39 3.86
N ILE A 104 8.66 2.47 4.83
CA ILE A 104 9.94 1.92 5.26
C ILE A 104 10.69 1.22 4.12
N HIS A 105 9.96 0.47 3.28
CA HIS A 105 10.54 -0.23 2.13
C HIS A 105 10.99 0.77 1.05
N ALA A 106 10.17 1.79 0.82
CA ALA A 106 10.47 2.83 -0.17
C ALA A 106 11.71 3.64 0.24
N ILE A 107 11.82 4.04 1.51
CA ILE A 107 12.96 4.78 2.06
C ILE A 107 14.23 3.94 2.04
N ARG A 108 14.18 2.67 2.47
CA ARG A 108 15.32 1.74 2.35
C ARG A 108 15.79 1.59 0.91
N GLN A 109 14.86 1.58 -0.06
CA GLN A 109 15.24 1.54 -1.47
C GLN A 109 15.91 2.83 -1.94
N GLN A 110 15.53 3.99 -1.41
CA GLN A 110 16.24 5.26 -1.68
C GLN A 110 17.61 5.31 -1.01
N GLU A 111 17.73 4.77 0.21
CA GLU A 111 19.00 4.61 0.93
C GLU A 111 19.99 3.78 0.13
N ARG A 112 19.56 2.62 -0.38
CA ARG A 112 20.39 1.77 -1.26
C ARG A 112 20.84 2.47 -2.54
N ARG A 113 20.10 3.49 -2.98
CA ARG A 113 20.43 4.33 -4.15
C ARG A 113 21.27 5.56 -3.80
N GLY A 114 21.61 5.77 -2.52
CA GLY A 114 22.35 6.95 -2.05
C GLY A 114 21.55 8.26 -2.11
N LEU A 115 20.23 8.19 -2.25
CA LEU A 115 19.36 9.38 -2.39
C LEU A 115 18.79 9.88 -1.06
N ILE A 116 18.91 9.08 0.00
CA ILE A 116 18.58 9.36 1.39
C ILE A 116 19.67 8.68 2.21
N VAL A 117 20.17 9.32 3.25
CA VAL A 117 21.16 8.73 4.14
C VAL A 117 20.53 8.40 5.50
N ARG A 118 20.99 7.31 6.09
CA ARG A 118 20.69 6.98 7.48
C ARG A 118 21.73 7.66 8.35
N THR A 119 21.30 8.58 9.20
CA THR A 119 22.21 9.37 10.04
C THR A 119 22.57 8.60 11.31
N THR A 120 21.72 8.66 12.34
CA THR A 120 21.93 8.01 13.64
C THR A 120 20.66 7.32 14.10
N MET A 121 20.80 6.38 15.05
CA MET A 121 19.65 5.81 15.74
C MET A 121 19.35 6.67 16.97
N VAL A 122 18.17 7.28 16.99
CA VAL A 122 17.69 8.02 18.17
C VAL A 122 16.69 7.14 18.89
N ARG A 123 16.98 6.78 20.15
CA ARG A 123 16.12 5.91 20.99
C ARG A 123 15.73 4.59 20.28
N GLY A 124 16.67 3.98 19.57
CA GLY A 124 16.45 2.72 18.84
C GLY A 124 15.69 2.85 17.51
N VAL A 125 15.38 4.07 17.05
CA VAL A 125 14.70 4.31 15.77
C VAL A 125 15.66 4.94 14.77
N CYS A 126 15.67 4.43 13.53
CA CYS A 126 16.46 5.01 12.44
C CYS A 126 15.93 6.40 12.07
N VAL A 127 16.86 7.36 11.99
CA VAL A 127 16.61 8.71 11.47
C VAL A 127 17.17 8.80 10.06
N TRP A 128 16.36 9.39 9.17
CA TRP A 128 16.67 9.59 7.77
C TRP A 128 16.96 11.06 7.51
N ALA A 129 17.86 11.33 6.58
CA ALA A 129 18.19 12.68 6.10
C ALA A 129 18.44 12.66 4.58
N LEU A 130 18.37 13.82 3.95
CA LEU A 130 18.91 13.97 2.59
C LEU A 130 20.46 13.89 2.65
N PRO A 131 21.12 13.38 1.58
CA PRO A 131 22.58 13.30 1.51
C PRO A 131 23.27 14.65 1.67
#